data_AF-A0A5N9AF61-F1
#
_entry.id   AF-A0A5N9AF61-F1
#
_cell.length_a   1.000
_cell.length_b   1.000
_cell.length_c   1.000
_cell.angle_alpha   90.00
_cell.angle_beta   90.00
_cell.angle_gamma   90.00
#
_symmetry.space_group_name_H-M   'P 1'
#
loop_
_entity.id
_entity.type
_entity.pdbx_description
1 polymer ?
#
loop_
_entity_poly.entity_id
_entity_poly.type
_entity_poly.pdbx_seq_one_letter_code
_entity_poly.pdbx_strand_id
1 'polypeptide(L)'
;MKSKQKEKRLQTSCKGCAFAIYEGDTQIGCKFGRTEKFLERGELFEAYDEEKEFFVVKRLCNLARPTEHSTEDPEMAKARDSIKPSIFISVELDDATEEDFNNFFNTMKNINYPADKLSIVLSQPFEANKEQRKLGTRLLCDIKNLGIKAQVVFNIASSMREYDVFKKCEKSFSYYSFLSIKTALHDGMLPYIDKVINEDMDKVVFFRLNEIGFISSYAFLMNYGNHIGEYKEFEKEMEEEAEKLDLYKEKSFG
;
A
#
# COMPACT_ATOMS: atom_id res chain seq x y z
N MET A 1 -27.25 10.67 33.32
CA MET A 1 -26.23 11.19 32.38
C MET A 1 -25.49 10.01 31.79
N LYS A 2 -25.71 9.69 30.50
CA LYS A 2 -24.89 8.69 29.80
C LYS A 2 -23.48 9.28 29.69
N SER A 3 -22.53 8.67 30.38
CA SER A 3 -21.10 8.91 30.18
C SER A 3 -20.81 8.89 28.69
N LYS A 4 -20.44 10.03 28.11
CA LYS A 4 -19.80 10.05 26.79
C LYS A 4 -18.55 9.19 26.94
N GLN A 5 -18.58 7.96 26.45
CA GLN A 5 -17.36 7.20 26.21
C GLN A 5 -16.45 8.15 25.42
N LYS A 6 -15.39 8.66 26.05
CA LYS A 6 -14.32 9.36 25.34
C LYS A 6 -13.89 8.39 24.24
N GLU A 7 -14.17 8.75 22.99
CA GLU A 7 -13.68 7.99 21.84
C GLU A 7 -12.19 7.72 22.07
N LYS A 8 -11.83 6.46 22.29
CA LYS A 8 -10.44 6.04 22.35
C LYS A 8 -9.87 6.19 20.94
N ARG A 9 -9.42 7.40 20.61
CA ARG A 9 -8.70 7.65 19.38
C ARG A 9 -7.29 7.09 19.54
N LEU A 10 -6.83 6.38 18.52
CA LEU A 10 -5.47 5.84 18.49
C LEU A 10 -4.47 7.01 18.57
N GLN A 11 -3.54 6.94 19.50
CA GLN A 11 -2.51 7.96 19.72
C GLN A 11 -1.13 7.29 19.79
N THR A 12 -0.11 8.00 19.33
CA THR A 12 1.29 7.56 19.44
C THR A 12 2.07 8.57 20.26
N SER A 13 2.65 8.13 21.38
CA SER A 13 3.55 8.96 22.17
C SER A 13 4.96 8.98 21.57
N CYS A 14 5.58 10.15 21.51
CA CYS A 14 6.97 10.30 21.08
C CYS A 14 7.99 10.21 22.22
N LYS A 15 7.58 10.13 23.50
CA LYS A 15 8.49 10.15 24.67
C LYS A 15 9.67 9.18 24.54
N GLY A 16 9.37 7.93 24.15
CA GLY A 16 10.34 6.85 24.01
C GLY A 16 10.74 6.54 22.56
N CYS A 17 10.56 7.50 21.64
CA CYS A 17 10.90 7.28 20.24
C CYS A 17 12.39 7.47 19.98
N ALA A 18 13.06 6.49 19.37
CA ALA A 18 14.46 6.60 18.94
C ALA A 18 14.69 7.78 17.98
N PHE A 19 13.67 8.18 17.21
CA PHE A 19 13.77 9.26 16.24
C PHE A 19 13.34 10.63 16.79
N ALA A 20 12.98 10.73 18.07
CA ALA A 20 12.68 12.02 18.68
C ALA A 20 13.97 12.82 18.91
N ILE A 21 13.91 14.12 18.64
CA ILE A 21 15.02 15.06 18.85
C ILE A 21 14.67 15.89 20.08
N TYR A 22 15.57 15.94 21.06
CA TYR A 22 15.40 16.68 22.32
C TYR A 22 16.48 17.75 22.47
N GLU A 23 16.11 18.87 23.06
CA GLU A 23 17.01 19.88 23.63
C GLU A 23 16.75 19.95 25.14
N GLY A 24 17.68 19.41 25.93
CA GLY A 24 17.41 19.15 27.35
C GLY A 24 16.28 18.14 27.52
N ASP A 25 15.25 18.53 28.26
CA ASP A 25 14.06 17.69 28.55
C ASP A 25 12.88 17.96 27.60
N THR A 26 13.04 18.87 26.64
CA THR A 26 11.99 19.26 25.70
C THR A 26 12.23 18.64 24.32
N GLN A 27 11.24 17.92 23.80
CA GLN A 27 11.26 17.42 22.43
C GLN A 27 11.05 18.59 21.47
N ILE A 28 12.01 18.77 20.55
CA ILE A 28 11.98 19.83 19.54
C ILE A 28 11.66 19.33 18.13
N GLY A 29 11.69 18.00 17.90
CA GLY A 29 11.37 17.48 16.57
C GLY A 29 11.50 15.96 16.40
N CYS A 30 11.62 15.55 15.14
CA CYS A 30 11.81 14.17 14.71
C CYS A 30 12.85 14.08 13.58
N LYS A 31 13.73 13.07 13.62
CA LYS A 31 14.76 12.82 12.58
C LYS A 31 14.20 12.61 11.16
N PHE A 32 12.91 12.29 11.04
CA PHE A 32 12.21 12.14 9.76
C PHE A 32 11.35 13.37 9.38
N GLY A 33 11.43 14.48 10.11
CA GLY A 33 10.67 15.70 9.82
C GLY A 33 9.14 15.51 9.89
N ARG A 34 8.67 14.55 10.68
CA ARG A 34 7.24 14.22 10.78
C ARG A 34 6.49 15.07 11.79
N THR A 35 7.18 15.62 12.77
CA THR A 35 6.59 16.50 13.80
C THR A 35 5.95 17.71 13.15
N GLU A 36 6.64 18.34 12.20
CA GLU A 36 6.18 19.51 11.46
C GLU A 36 4.94 19.15 10.63
N LYS A 37 4.97 18.01 9.93
CA LYS A 37 3.84 17.51 9.14
C LYS A 37 2.59 17.19 9.96
N PHE A 38 2.76 16.61 11.15
CA PHE A 38 1.63 16.37 12.05
C PHE A 38 1.09 17.67 12.64
N LEU A 39 1.96 18.63 12.94
CA LEU A 39 1.57 19.94 13.48
C LEU A 39 0.76 20.73 12.44
N GLU A 40 1.24 20.82 11.20
CA GLU A 40 0.55 21.46 10.06
C GLU A 40 -0.88 20.92 9.87
N ARG A 41 -1.11 19.65 10.22
CA ARG A 41 -2.41 18.97 10.11
C ARG A 41 -3.27 19.03 11.38
N GLY A 42 -2.81 19.66 12.45
CA GLY A 42 -3.51 19.68 13.75
C GLY A 42 -3.55 18.32 14.47
N GLU A 43 -2.67 17.40 14.08
CA GLU A 43 -2.58 16.03 14.57
C GLU A 43 -1.49 15.83 15.63
N LEU A 44 -0.80 16.89 16.03
CA LEU A 44 0.21 16.88 17.09
C LEU A 44 -0.26 17.71 18.28
N PHE A 45 0.10 17.31 19.49
CA PHE A 45 0.01 18.14 20.69
C PHE A 45 1.13 17.82 21.66
N GLU A 46 1.48 18.78 22.51
CA GLU A 46 2.50 18.65 23.54
C GLU A 46 1.94 17.96 24.78
N ALA A 47 2.78 17.19 25.45
CA ALA A 47 2.49 16.51 26.71
C ALA A 47 3.72 16.60 27.62
N TYR A 48 3.49 16.50 28.93
CA TYR A 48 4.51 16.53 29.96
C TYR A 48 4.21 15.46 31.01
N ASP A 49 5.23 14.75 31.47
CA ASP A 49 5.08 13.71 32.50
C ASP A 49 6.06 13.83 33.66
N GLU A 50 6.29 15.07 34.12
CA GLU A 50 7.17 15.42 35.25
C GLU A 50 8.67 15.25 34.98
N GLU A 51 9.04 14.50 33.94
CA GLU A 51 10.43 14.32 33.50
C GLU A 51 10.72 15.05 32.19
N LYS A 52 9.83 14.93 31.19
CA LYS A 52 10.08 15.42 29.83
C LYS A 52 8.85 16.03 29.20
N GLU A 53 9.06 17.03 28.37
CA GLU A 53 8.08 17.55 27.43
C GLU A 53 8.25 16.83 26.09
N PHE A 54 7.18 16.22 25.57
CA PHE A 54 7.21 15.42 24.36
C PHE A 54 5.93 15.58 23.55
N PHE A 55 5.98 15.17 22.28
CA PHE A 55 4.81 15.21 21.42
C PHE A 55 3.97 13.94 21.50
N VAL A 56 2.66 14.11 21.30
CA VAL A 56 1.71 13.03 21.10
C VAL A 56 0.98 13.24 19.77
N VAL A 57 1.06 12.22 18.91
CA VAL A 57 0.40 12.21 17.60
C VAL A 57 -1.01 11.61 17.75
N LYS A 58 -2.03 12.28 17.20
CA LYS A 58 -3.45 11.86 17.20
C LYS A 58 -3.76 10.72 16.22
N ARG A 59 -2.76 9.91 15.87
CA ARG A 59 -2.87 8.70 15.03
C ARG A 59 -1.67 7.78 15.25
N LEU A 60 -1.64 6.64 14.57
CA LEU A 60 -0.47 5.78 14.49
C LEU A 60 0.67 6.50 13.75
N CYS A 61 1.86 6.56 14.36
CA CYS A 61 3.09 6.84 13.63
C CYS A 61 3.79 5.51 13.32
N ASN A 62 3.77 5.07 12.05
CA ASN A 62 4.38 3.81 11.63
C ASN A 62 5.93 3.77 11.74
N LEU A 63 6.57 4.92 11.99
CA LEU A 63 8.00 5.03 12.31
C LEU A 63 8.31 5.07 13.80
N ALA A 64 7.34 5.07 14.70
CA ALA A 64 7.64 5.04 16.13
C ALA A 64 8.42 3.76 16.47
N ARG A 65 9.60 3.90 17.07
CA ARG A 65 10.49 2.82 17.49
C ARG A 65 11.02 3.11 18.90
N PRO A 66 11.17 2.12 19.78
CA PRO A 66 11.81 2.29 21.08
C PRO A 66 13.24 2.83 20.97
N THR A 67 13.69 3.61 21.96
CA THR A 67 15.03 4.23 22.06
C THR A 67 16.21 3.26 21.96
N GLU A 68 15.97 1.97 22.12
CA GLU A 68 16.98 0.92 21.94
C GLU A 68 17.42 0.76 20.47
N HIS A 69 16.66 1.30 19.52
CA HIS A 69 17.03 1.26 18.10
C HIS A 69 18.12 2.28 17.80
N SER A 70 19.14 1.85 17.05
CA SER A 70 20.15 2.78 16.54
C SER A 70 19.53 3.79 15.57
N THR A 71 20.15 4.96 15.52
CA THR A 71 19.71 6.10 14.71
C THR A 71 20.78 6.53 13.71
N GLU A 72 21.72 5.64 13.43
CA GLU A 72 22.70 5.77 12.36
C GLU A 72 22.03 5.60 10.99
N ASP A 73 22.64 6.17 9.94
CA ASP A 73 22.07 6.21 8.59
C ASP A 73 21.59 4.84 8.06
N PRO A 74 22.31 3.72 8.25
CA PRO A 74 21.84 2.42 7.79
C PRO A 74 20.53 1.97 8.47
N GLU A 75 20.35 2.28 9.75
CA GLU A 75 19.14 1.93 10.49
C GLU A 75 17.98 2.89 10.17
N MET A 76 18.27 4.15 9.89
CA MET A 76 17.26 5.08 9.38
C MET A 76 16.73 4.65 8.00
N ALA A 77 17.61 4.23 7.09
CA ALA A 77 17.21 3.69 5.79
C ALA A 77 16.33 2.44 5.95
N LYS A 78 16.73 1.49 6.82
CA LYS A 78 15.91 0.31 7.14
C LYS A 78 14.56 0.68 7.74
N ALA A 79 14.51 1.65 8.65
CA ALA A 79 13.26 2.12 9.23
C ALA A 79 12.33 2.70 8.16
N ARG A 80 12.89 3.49 7.22
CA ARG A 80 12.15 4.04 6.07
C ARG A 80 11.64 2.94 5.13
N ASP A 81 12.46 1.94 4.81
CA ASP A 81 12.02 0.83 3.98
C ASP A 81 10.98 -0.05 4.67
N SER A 82 11.07 -0.20 6.00
CA SER A 82 10.12 -1.02 6.78
C SER A 82 8.68 -0.53 6.69
N ILE A 83 8.49 0.78 6.53
CA ILE A 83 7.16 1.41 6.47
C ILE A 83 6.60 1.56 5.05
N LYS A 84 7.38 1.20 4.02
CA LYS A 84 6.90 1.23 2.64
C LYS A 84 5.64 0.35 2.52
N PRO A 85 4.56 0.86 1.91
CA PRO A 85 3.32 0.10 1.73
C PRO A 85 3.58 -1.21 1.00
N SER A 86 3.03 -2.31 1.53
CA SER A 86 2.97 -3.57 0.79
C SER A 86 1.85 -3.49 -0.25
N ILE A 87 2.13 -3.85 -1.50
CA ILE A 87 1.19 -3.73 -2.62
C ILE A 87 0.89 -5.11 -3.19
N PHE A 88 -0.40 -5.41 -3.33
CA PHE A 88 -0.89 -6.57 -4.05
C PHE A 88 -1.40 -6.15 -5.42
N ILE A 89 -0.99 -6.88 -6.46
CA ILE A 89 -1.44 -6.66 -7.84
C ILE A 89 -1.97 -7.98 -8.40
N SER A 90 -3.25 -8.02 -8.75
CA SER A 90 -3.79 -9.08 -9.62
C SER A 90 -3.69 -8.64 -11.07
N VAL A 91 -3.20 -9.55 -11.92
CA VAL A 91 -3.04 -9.32 -13.35
C VAL A 91 -3.89 -10.31 -14.11
N GLU A 92 -4.89 -9.83 -14.83
CA GLU A 92 -5.72 -10.63 -15.72
C GLU A 92 -5.00 -10.90 -17.04
N LEU A 93 -4.94 -12.18 -17.43
CA LEU A 93 -4.20 -12.64 -18.60
C LEU A 93 -5.08 -12.84 -19.86
N ASP A 94 -6.25 -12.20 -19.93
CA ASP A 94 -7.19 -12.37 -21.04
C ASP A 94 -6.65 -11.83 -22.35
N ASP A 95 -6.80 -12.65 -23.39
CA ASP A 95 -6.41 -12.33 -24.76
C ASP A 95 -5.00 -11.74 -24.86
N ALA A 96 -4.11 -12.18 -23.97
CA ALA A 96 -2.74 -11.69 -23.84
C ALA A 96 -1.86 -12.26 -24.95
N THR A 97 -1.10 -11.39 -25.59
CA THR A 97 -0.07 -11.71 -26.58
C THR A 97 1.29 -11.84 -25.90
N GLU A 98 2.26 -12.49 -26.57
CA GLU A 98 3.64 -12.56 -26.05
C GLU A 98 4.26 -11.17 -25.82
N GLU A 99 3.87 -10.18 -26.63
CA GLU A 99 4.28 -8.78 -26.43
C GLU A 99 3.75 -8.21 -25.11
N ASP A 100 2.49 -8.46 -24.76
CA ASP A 100 1.91 -8.02 -23.48
C ASP A 100 2.68 -8.62 -22.28
N PHE A 101 3.04 -9.91 -22.35
CA PHE A 101 3.85 -10.56 -21.32
C PHE A 101 5.25 -9.93 -21.20
N ASN A 102 5.91 -9.67 -22.32
CA ASN A 102 7.24 -9.04 -22.32
C ASN A 102 7.19 -7.60 -21.80
N ASN A 103 6.18 -6.83 -22.19
CA ASN A 103 5.98 -5.46 -21.73
C ASN A 103 5.76 -5.43 -20.22
N PHE A 104 4.85 -6.25 -19.70
CA PHE A 104 4.60 -6.34 -18.26
C PHE A 104 5.85 -6.78 -17.50
N PHE A 105 6.59 -7.79 -17.99
CA PHE A 105 7.84 -8.21 -17.34
C PHE A 105 8.90 -7.10 -17.32
N ASN A 106 9.09 -6.39 -18.45
CA ASN A 106 10.03 -5.29 -18.53
C ASN A 106 9.68 -4.17 -17.54
N THR A 107 8.40 -3.85 -17.38
CA THR A 107 7.93 -2.94 -16.34
C THR A 107 8.29 -3.45 -14.96
N MET A 108 7.97 -4.70 -14.63
CA MET A 108 8.26 -5.26 -13.30
C MET A 108 9.77 -5.31 -13.00
N LYS A 109 10.60 -5.50 -14.02
CA LYS A 109 12.06 -5.47 -13.90
C LYS A 109 12.60 -4.08 -13.57
N ASN A 110 11.95 -3.04 -14.08
CA ASN A 110 12.39 -1.65 -13.93
C ASN A 110 11.71 -0.91 -12.78
N ILE A 111 10.74 -1.53 -12.10
CA ILE A 111 10.00 -0.89 -11.02
C ILE A 111 10.93 -0.56 -9.85
N ASN A 112 11.00 0.72 -9.48
CA ASN A 112 11.82 1.16 -8.35
C ASN A 112 11.07 0.96 -7.03
N TYR A 113 10.87 -0.29 -6.63
CA TYR A 113 10.16 -0.63 -5.40
C TYR A 113 10.73 -1.92 -4.77
N PRO A 114 10.76 -2.06 -3.43
CA PRO A 114 11.29 -3.27 -2.81
C PRO A 114 10.48 -4.51 -3.20
N ALA A 115 11.17 -5.54 -3.69
CA ALA A 115 10.53 -6.77 -4.20
C ALA A 115 9.74 -7.52 -3.11
N ASP A 116 10.19 -7.48 -1.85
CA ASP A 116 9.52 -8.08 -0.69
C ASP A 116 8.22 -7.36 -0.29
N LYS A 117 8.01 -6.14 -0.80
CA LYS A 117 6.77 -5.37 -0.61
C LYS A 117 5.76 -5.60 -1.72
N LEU A 118 6.08 -6.39 -2.74
CA LEU A 118 5.21 -6.67 -3.87
C LEU A 118 4.73 -8.11 -3.85
N SER A 119 3.44 -8.30 -4.16
CA SER A 119 2.87 -9.61 -4.44
C SER A 119 2.02 -9.56 -5.69
N ILE A 120 2.30 -10.46 -6.63
CA ILE A 120 1.60 -10.54 -7.90
C ILE A 120 0.83 -11.86 -8.00
N VAL A 121 -0.43 -11.76 -8.38
CA VAL A 121 -1.25 -12.92 -8.75
C VAL A 121 -1.61 -12.83 -10.22
N LEU A 122 -1.08 -13.77 -11.00
CA LEU A 122 -1.42 -13.92 -12.41
C LEU A 122 -2.71 -14.75 -12.51
N SER A 123 -3.79 -14.09 -12.95
CA SER A 123 -5.11 -14.68 -13.11
C SER A 123 -5.26 -15.24 -14.51
N GLN A 124 -5.10 -16.56 -14.65
CA GLN A 124 -5.18 -17.25 -15.92
C GLN A 124 -6.65 -17.60 -16.23
N PRO A 125 -7.21 -17.17 -17.37
CA PRO A 125 -8.57 -17.54 -17.78
C PRO A 125 -8.74 -19.05 -17.89
N PHE A 126 -9.96 -19.53 -17.63
CA PHE A 126 -10.33 -20.94 -17.78
C PHE A 126 -10.13 -21.41 -19.23
N GLU A 127 -10.50 -20.54 -20.17
CA GLU A 127 -10.46 -20.71 -21.61
C GLU A 127 -9.04 -20.62 -22.20
N ALA A 128 -8.03 -20.32 -21.37
CA ALA A 128 -6.66 -20.17 -21.82
C ALA A 128 -6.16 -21.43 -22.55
N ASN A 129 -5.63 -21.25 -23.75
CA ASN A 129 -5.02 -22.33 -24.51
C ASN A 129 -3.65 -22.74 -23.92
N LYS A 130 -3.07 -23.83 -24.46
CA LYS A 130 -1.79 -24.36 -23.96
C LYS A 130 -0.64 -23.36 -24.03
N GLU A 131 -0.58 -22.55 -25.08
CA GLU A 131 0.50 -21.56 -25.25
C GLU A 131 0.32 -20.38 -24.28
N GLN A 132 -0.90 -19.87 -24.09
CA GLN A 132 -1.18 -18.85 -23.08
C GLN A 132 -0.82 -19.31 -21.66
N ARG A 133 -1.12 -20.56 -21.30
CA ARG A 133 -0.75 -21.14 -19.99
C ARG A 133 0.77 -21.24 -19.82
N LYS A 134 1.51 -21.58 -20.89
CA LYS A 134 2.98 -21.58 -20.87
C LYS A 134 3.52 -20.17 -20.67
N LEU A 135 2.98 -19.17 -21.36
CA LEU A 135 3.39 -17.77 -21.20
C LEU A 135 3.14 -17.27 -19.77
N GLY A 136 1.97 -17.53 -19.19
CA GLY A 136 1.67 -17.22 -17.79
C GLY A 136 2.62 -17.91 -16.80
N THR A 137 2.98 -19.17 -17.06
CA THR A 137 3.93 -19.93 -16.23
C THR A 137 5.36 -19.39 -16.36
N ARG A 138 5.77 -19.00 -17.57
CA ARG A 138 7.07 -18.37 -17.81
C ARG A 138 7.15 -17.03 -17.07
N LEU A 139 6.14 -16.17 -17.24
CA LEU A 139 6.07 -14.88 -16.54
C LEU A 139 6.13 -15.05 -15.02
N LEU A 140 5.45 -16.06 -14.47
CA LEU A 140 5.55 -16.40 -13.04
C LEU A 140 7.00 -16.67 -12.60
N CYS A 141 7.74 -17.48 -13.36
CA CYS A 141 9.15 -17.77 -13.07
C CYS A 141 10.00 -16.51 -13.18
N ASP A 142 9.79 -15.71 -14.22
CA ASP A 142 10.54 -14.49 -14.47
C ASP A 142 10.33 -13.46 -13.34
N ILE A 143 9.09 -13.25 -12.88
CA ILE A 143 8.78 -12.38 -11.73
C ILE A 143 9.42 -12.91 -10.44
N LYS A 144 9.37 -14.22 -10.19
CA LYS A 144 10.02 -14.81 -9.01
C LYS A 144 11.53 -14.63 -9.02
N ASN A 145 12.17 -14.66 -10.18
CA ASN A 145 13.60 -14.41 -10.33
C ASN A 145 13.99 -12.96 -10.00
N LEU A 146 13.04 -12.02 -10.03
CA LEU A 146 13.22 -10.65 -9.53
C LEU A 146 13.12 -10.56 -7.98
N GLY A 147 12.89 -11.68 -7.29
CA GLY A 147 12.66 -11.71 -5.84
C GLY A 147 11.24 -11.30 -5.43
N ILE A 148 10.34 -11.06 -6.40
CA ILE A 148 8.96 -10.67 -6.13
C ILE A 148 8.14 -11.92 -5.80
N LYS A 149 7.30 -11.83 -4.77
CA LYS A 149 6.33 -12.89 -4.46
C LYS A 149 5.31 -12.99 -5.58
N ALA A 150 5.21 -14.15 -6.23
CA ALA A 150 4.26 -14.35 -7.30
C ALA A 150 3.60 -15.73 -7.28
N GLN A 151 2.34 -15.76 -7.73
CA GLN A 151 1.54 -16.98 -7.88
C GLN A 151 0.73 -16.91 -9.17
N VAL A 152 0.38 -18.08 -9.71
CA VAL A 152 -0.59 -18.21 -10.80
C VAL A 152 -1.86 -18.86 -10.25
N VAL A 153 -3.01 -18.32 -10.63
CA VAL A 153 -4.33 -18.87 -10.34
C VAL A 153 -4.96 -19.28 -11.65
N PHE A 154 -5.31 -20.56 -11.76
CA PHE A 154 -6.11 -21.07 -12.88
C PHE A 154 -7.57 -20.99 -12.48
N ASN A 155 -8.30 -20.07 -13.11
CA ASN A 155 -9.70 -19.84 -12.77
C ASN A 155 -10.54 -21.06 -13.15
N ILE A 156 -11.40 -21.50 -12.23
CA ILE A 156 -12.24 -22.69 -12.44
C ILE A 156 -13.45 -22.36 -13.35
N ALA A 157 -13.94 -21.13 -13.25
CA ALA A 157 -14.97 -20.55 -14.11
C ALA A 157 -14.76 -19.04 -14.20
N SER A 158 -15.24 -18.41 -15.28
CA SER A 158 -15.16 -16.96 -15.47
C SER A 158 -15.81 -16.19 -14.31
N SER A 159 -16.97 -16.64 -13.84
CA SER A 159 -17.70 -16.03 -12.71
C SER A 159 -17.03 -16.20 -11.34
N MET A 160 -16.05 -17.09 -11.22
CA MET A 160 -15.34 -17.35 -9.95
C MET A 160 -13.93 -16.77 -9.92
N ARG A 161 -13.49 -16.13 -11.02
CA ARG A 161 -12.14 -15.60 -11.16
C ARG A 161 -11.72 -14.74 -9.98
N GLU A 162 -12.49 -13.71 -9.69
CA GLU A 162 -12.08 -12.73 -8.69
C GLU A 162 -12.06 -13.35 -7.28
N TYR A 163 -12.95 -14.31 -7.03
CA TYR A 163 -12.96 -15.09 -5.80
C TYR A 163 -11.74 -16.01 -5.67
N ASP A 164 -11.32 -16.67 -6.75
CA ASP A 164 -10.13 -17.53 -6.77
C ASP A 164 -8.85 -16.72 -6.54
N VAL A 165 -8.76 -15.51 -7.12
CA VAL A 165 -7.69 -14.55 -6.84
C VAL A 165 -7.75 -14.06 -5.39
N PHE A 166 -8.95 -13.71 -4.90
CA PHE A 166 -9.14 -13.23 -3.53
C PHE A 166 -8.69 -14.26 -2.48
N LYS A 167 -8.94 -15.55 -2.72
CA LYS A 167 -8.43 -16.63 -1.84
C LYS A 167 -6.92 -16.67 -1.71
N LYS A 168 -6.18 -16.10 -2.68
CA LYS A 168 -4.72 -15.99 -2.66
C LYS A 168 -4.24 -14.64 -2.13
N CYS A 169 -5.13 -13.67 -1.96
CA CYS A 169 -4.80 -12.40 -1.32
C CYS A 169 -4.47 -12.65 0.15
N GLU A 170 -3.23 -12.39 0.55
CA GLU A 170 -2.92 -12.30 1.97
C GLU A 170 -3.54 -11.04 2.56
N LYS A 171 -3.97 -11.11 3.81
CA LYS A 171 -4.64 -9.99 4.51
C LYS A 171 -3.68 -8.90 4.99
N SER A 172 -2.41 -8.97 4.61
CA SER A 172 -1.31 -8.13 5.12
C SER A 172 -0.82 -7.07 4.13
N PHE A 173 -1.48 -6.92 2.97
CA PHE A 173 -1.16 -5.84 2.05
C PHE A 173 -1.73 -4.52 2.53
N SER A 174 -1.08 -3.43 2.15
CA SER A 174 -1.54 -2.07 2.42
C SER A 174 -2.53 -1.61 1.35
N TYR A 175 -2.29 -1.99 0.08
CA TYR A 175 -3.16 -1.69 -1.05
C TYR A 175 -3.33 -2.89 -1.98
N TYR A 176 -4.49 -2.95 -2.63
CA TYR A 176 -4.86 -3.93 -3.64
C TYR A 176 -5.16 -3.23 -4.96
N SER A 177 -4.71 -3.82 -6.06
CA SER A 177 -5.02 -3.39 -7.42
C SER A 177 -5.30 -4.61 -8.30
N PHE A 178 -6.26 -4.47 -9.22
CA PHE A 178 -6.59 -5.48 -10.21
C PHE A 178 -6.53 -4.82 -11.58
N LEU A 179 -5.74 -5.38 -12.49
CA LEU A 179 -5.51 -4.80 -13.80
C LEU A 179 -5.38 -5.89 -14.86
N SER A 180 -5.61 -5.52 -16.12
CA SER A 180 -5.28 -6.39 -17.26
C SER A 180 -3.78 -6.34 -17.53
N ILE A 181 -3.19 -7.44 -18.02
CA ILE A 181 -1.79 -7.45 -18.47
C ILE A 181 -1.46 -6.39 -19.53
N LYS A 182 -2.49 -5.92 -20.25
CA LYS A 182 -2.38 -4.86 -21.27
C LYS A 182 -2.30 -3.44 -20.67
N THR A 183 -2.53 -3.32 -19.37
CA THR A 183 -2.55 -2.04 -18.64
C THR A 183 -1.11 -1.59 -18.39
N ALA A 184 -0.81 -0.33 -18.68
CA ALA A 184 0.54 0.20 -18.57
C ALA A 184 0.84 0.62 -17.13
N LEU A 185 1.58 -0.21 -16.39
CA LEU A 185 2.10 0.16 -15.08
C LEU A 185 3.36 1.03 -15.27
N HIS A 186 3.37 2.24 -14.72
CA HIS A 186 4.52 3.15 -14.78
C HIS A 186 5.40 2.98 -13.52
N ASP A 187 6.72 3.05 -13.68
CA ASP A 187 7.70 2.78 -12.60
C ASP A 187 7.57 3.72 -11.38
N GLY A 188 7.17 4.97 -11.61
CA GLY A 188 6.91 5.99 -10.60
C GLY A 188 5.59 5.85 -9.81
N MET A 189 4.69 4.91 -10.17
CA MET A 189 3.39 4.77 -9.50
C MET A 189 3.51 4.33 -8.04
N LEU A 190 4.27 3.26 -7.76
CA LEU A 190 4.42 2.75 -6.39
C LEU A 190 5.26 3.67 -5.50
N PRO A 191 6.37 4.28 -5.99
CA PRO A 191 7.05 5.36 -5.27
C PRO A 191 6.13 6.53 -4.92
N TYR A 192 5.18 6.89 -5.79
CA TYR A 192 4.23 7.96 -5.50
C TYR A 192 3.28 7.60 -4.35
N ILE A 193 2.78 6.36 -4.30
CA ILE A 193 1.96 5.88 -3.17
C ILE A 193 2.76 5.99 -1.86
N ASP A 194 4.02 5.52 -1.84
CA ASP A 194 4.89 5.63 -0.66
C ASP A 194 5.09 7.09 -0.24
N LYS A 195 5.42 7.98 -1.20
CA LYS A 195 5.59 9.41 -0.93
C LYS A 195 4.35 10.01 -0.28
N VAL A 196 3.18 9.82 -0.87
CA VAL A 196 1.93 10.42 -0.38
C VAL A 196 1.60 9.95 1.05
N ILE A 197 1.79 8.66 1.33
CA ILE A 197 1.48 8.09 2.65
C ILE A 197 2.54 8.43 3.70
N ASN A 198 3.83 8.37 3.34
CA ASN A 198 4.91 8.38 4.32
C ASN A 198 5.72 9.68 4.37
N GLU A 199 5.64 10.55 3.36
CA GLU A 199 6.26 11.89 3.33
C GLU A 199 5.22 12.98 3.46
N ASP A 200 4.20 12.95 2.59
CA ASP A 200 3.13 13.95 2.63
C ASP A 200 2.21 13.69 3.82
N MET A 201 2.19 12.45 4.34
CA MET A 201 1.41 12.00 5.50
C MET A 201 -0.11 12.12 5.29
N ASP A 202 -0.55 12.03 4.04
CA ASP A 202 -1.96 12.02 3.67
C ASP A 202 -2.65 10.73 4.12
N LYS A 203 -3.94 10.84 4.38
CA LYS A 203 -4.82 9.69 4.58
C LYS A 203 -5.47 9.41 3.24
N VAL A 204 -5.16 8.27 2.64
CA VAL A 204 -5.68 7.90 1.33
C VAL A 204 -6.28 6.51 1.43
N VAL A 205 -7.49 6.37 0.94
CA VAL A 205 -8.20 5.10 0.80
C VAL A 205 -8.14 4.60 -0.62
N PHE A 206 -8.17 5.51 -1.60
CA PHE A 206 -8.17 5.19 -3.01
C PHE A 206 -7.15 6.05 -3.78
N PHE A 207 -6.29 5.41 -4.56
CA PHE A 207 -5.48 6.08 -5.57
C PHE A 207 -5.96 5.72 -6.98
N ARG A 208 -6.09 6.73 -7.85
CA ARG A 208 -6.23 6.56 -9.30
C ARG A 208 -4.92 6.99 -9.97
N LEU A 209 -4.13 6.03 -10.43
CA LEU A 209 -2.83 6.30 -11.06
C LEU A 209 -2.90 5.87 -12.53
N ASN A 210 -2.97 6.84 -13.44
CA ASN A 210 -3.50 6.62 -14.79
C ASN A 210 -4.86 5.90 -14.71
N GLU A 211 -5.07 4.82 -15.47
CA GLU A 211 -6.26 3.99 -15.42
C GLU A 211 -6.31 3.01 -14.23
N ILE A 212 -5.25 2.89 -13.43
CA ILE A 212 -5.14 1.86 -12.39
C ILE A 212 -5.64 2.37 -11.04
N GLY A 213 -6.62 1.66 -10.45
CA GLY A 213 -7.05 1.85 -9.08
C GLY A 213 -6.20 1.09 -8.06
N PHE A 214 -5.84 1.74 -6.95
CA PHE A 214 -5.25 1.11 -5.76
C PHE A 214 -6.13 1.39 -4.53
N ILE A 215 -6.70 0.34 -3.97
CA ILE A 215 -7.66 0.41 -2.86
C ILE A 215 -6.96 -0.02 -1.58
N SER A 216 -7.06 0.79 -0.52
CA SER A 216 -6.50 0.45 0.79
C SER A 216 -7.07 -0.86 1.30
N SER A 217 -6.25 -1.64 2.00
CA SER A 217 -6.67 -2.96 2.48
C SER A 217 -7.85 -2.94 3.43
N TYR A 218 -7.98 -1.87 4.23
CA TYR A 218 -9.12 -1.70 5.09
C TYR A 218 -10.42 -1.57 4.31
N ALA A 219 -10.48 -0.67 3.32
CA ALA A 219 -11.66 -0.50 2.48
C ALA A 219 -11.94 -1.76 1.65
N PHE A 220 -10.90 -2.36 1.08
CA PHE A 220 -11.01 -3.60 0.32
C PHE A 220 -11.61 -4.73 1.14
N LEU A 221 -11.03 -5.05 2.30
CA LEU A 221 -11.47 -6.20 3.11
C LEU A 221 -12.83 -6.01 3.79
N MET A 222 -13.22 -4.76 4.07
CA MET A 222 -14.51 -4.46 4.69
C MET A 222 -15.67 -4.53 3.71
N ASN A 223 -15.43 -4.14 2.45
CA ASN A 223 -16.51 -3.91 1.49
C ASN A 223 -16.56 -4.95 0.36
N TYR A 224 -15.42 -5.49 -0.08
CA TYR A 224 -15.36 -6.36 -1.26
C TYR A 224 -16.23 -7.63 -1.14
N GLY A 225 -16.47 -8.14 0.08
CA GLY A 225 -17.36 -9.27 0.30
C GLY A 225 -18.80 -9.06 -0.22
N ASN A 226 -19.22 -7.81 -0.40
CA ASN A 226 -20.54 -7.46 -0.95
C ASN A 226 -20.56 -7.39 -2.48
N HIS A 227 -19.40 -7.48 -3.14
CA HIS A 227 -19.22 -7.28 -4.59
C HIS A 227 -18.44 -8.44 -5.25
N ILE A 228 -18.62 -9.66 -4.75
CA ILE A 228 -17.89 -10.82 -5.27
C ILE A 228 -18.28 -11.05 -6.74
N GLY A 229 -17.31 -10.91 -7.66
CA GLY A 229 -17.52 -11.07 -9.10
C GLY A 229 -17.80 -9.76 -9.84
N GLU A 230 -17.80 -8.62 -9.14
CA GLU A 230 -18.14 -7.31 -9.66
C GLU A 230 -17.07 -6.26 -9.29
N TYR A 231 -15.78 -6.60 -9.42
CA TYR A 231 -14.68 -5.71 -8.99
C TYR A 231 -14.74 -4.30 -9.60
N LYS A 232 -15.15 -4.14 -10.86
CA LYS A 232 -15.23 -2.82 -11.50
C LYS A 232 -16.28 -1.92 -10.87
N GLU A 233 -17.42 -2.48 -10.47
CA GLU A 233 -18.46 -1.74 -9.77
C GLU A 233 -17.98 -1.35 -8.37
N PHE A 234 -17.38 -2.31 -7.66
CA PHE A 234 -16.74 -2.08 -6.37
C PHE A 234 -15.66 -0.99 -6.42
N GLU A 235 -14.76 -1.05 -7.39
CA GLU A 235 -13.69 -0.07 -7.57
C GLU A 235 -14.26 1.34 -7.76
N LYS A 236 -15.28 1.47 -8.61
CA LYS A 236 -15.97 2.73 -8.86
C LYS A 236 -16.66 3.27 -7.60
N GLU A 237 -17.36 2.42 -6.85
CA GLU A 237 -17.97 2.84 -5.58
C GLU A 237 -16.94 3.32 -4.56
N MET A 238 -15.81 2.63 -4.44
CA MET A 238 -14.72 3.03 -3.54
C MET A 238 -14.07 4.35 -3.97
N GLU A 239 -13.93 4.59 -5.27
CA GLU A 239 -13.46 5.87 -5.81
C GLU A 239 -14.43 7.00 -5.42
N GLU A 240 -15.73 6.84 -5.72
CA GLU A 240 -16.75 7.85 -5.42
C GLU A 240 -16.88 8.12 -3.91
N GLU A 241 -16.74 7.10 -3.05
CA GLU A 241 -16.78 7.27 -1.60
C GLU A 241 -15.51 7.97 -1.08
N ALA A 242 -14.33 7.58 -1.59
CA ALA A 242 -13.08 8.20 -1.21
C ALA A 242 -13.02 9.69 -1.61
N GLU A 243 -13.55 10.06 -2.77
CA GLU A 243 -13.67 11.45 -3.21
C GLU A 243 -14.56 12.28 -2.25
N LYS A 244 -15.74 11.74 -1.89
CA LYS A 244 -16.67 12.42 -0.96
C LYS A 244 -16.06 12.67 0.42
N LEU A 245 -15.11 11.84 0.84
CA LEU A 245 -14.47 11.90 2.15
C LEU A 245 -13.11 12.60 2.15
N ASP A 246 -12.64 13.12 1.02
CA ASP A 246 -11.29 13.67 0.85
C ASP A 246 -10.18 12.65 1.20
N LEU A 247 -10.40 11.39 0.81
CA LEU A 247 -9.48 10.26 0.98
C LEU A 247 -9.01 9.70 -0.38
N TYR A 248 -9.11 10.50 -1.43
CA TYR A 248 -8.79 10.16 -2.81
C TYR A 248 -7.54 10.91 -3.29
N LYS A 249 -6.73 10.25 -4.13
CA LYS A 249 -5.61 10.89 -4.84
C LYS A 249 -5.51 10.39 -6.27
N GLU A 250 -5.35 11.33 -7.19
CA GLU A 250 -5.11 11.05 -8.60
C GLU A 250 -3.71 11.48 -9.01
N LYS A 251 -3.10 10.76 -9.96
CA LYS A 251 -1.92 11.23 -10.69
C LYS A 251 -1.78 10.52 -12.03
N SER A 252 -1.54 11.30 -13.08
CA SER A 252 -1.13 10.77 -14.38
C SER A 252 0.39 10.72 -14.52
N PHE A 253 0.89 9.68 -15.16
CA PHE A 253 2.29 9.47 -15.54
C PHE A 253 2.34 9.43 -17.07
N GLY A 254 3.21 10.27 -17.65
CA GLY A 254 3.40 10.39 -19.09
C GLY A 254 4.36 9.37 -19.67
#